data_AF-Q6V8M3-F1
#
_entry.id   AF-Q6V8M3-F1
#
_cell.length_a   1.000
_cell.length_b   1.000
_cell.length_c   1.000
_cell.angle_alpha   90.00
_cell.angle_beta   90.00
_cell.angle_gamma   90.00
#
_symmetry.space_group_name_H-M   'P 1'
#
loop_
_entity.id
_entity.type
_entity.pdbx_description
1 polymer ?
#
loop_
_entity_poly.entity_id
_entity_poly.type
_entity_poly.pdbx_seq_one_letter_code
_entity_poly.pdbx_strand_id
1 'polypeptide(L)'
;VNEKPVAINTTLLSIDGEGVGGTKISTVNPYTVLEASIFKAVTDMFISEAKARNITQTDSTGPFEVCFSTENVLSTRVGPSVPSIDFVFQNNSTFWRVFGA
;
A
#
# COMPACT_ATOMS: atom_id res chain seq x y z
N VAL A 1 -4.94 -1.16 5.19
CA VAL A 1 -5.41 -0.21 4.16
C VAL A 1 -6.74 0.34 4.60
N ASN A 2 -6.92 1.66 4.58
CA ASN A 2 -8.11 2.34 5.11
C ASN A 2 -8.46 1.86 6.54
N GLU A 3 -7.42 1.75 7.39
CA GLU A 3 -7.51 1.25 8.78
C GLU A 3 -8.02 -0.20 8.93
N LYS A 4 -8.20 -0.93 7.83
CA LYS A 4 -8.53 -2.36 7.81
C LYS A 4 -7.26 -3.21 7.66
N PRO A 5 -7.14 -4.33 8.39
CA PRO A 5 -5.99 -5.22 8.29
C PRO A 5 -5.93 -5.91 6.92
N VAL A 6 -4.71 -6.07 6.40
CA VAL A 6 -4.45 -6.86 5.19
C VAL A 6 -3.89 -8.21 5.63
N ALA A 7 -4.55 -9.29 5.26
CA ALA A 7 -4.06 -10.63 5.56
C ALA A 7 -2.85 -10.95 4.67
N ILE A 8 -1.69 -11.13 5.28
CA ILE A 8 -0.43 -11.49 4.62
C ILE A 8 0.29 -12.57 5.42
N ASN A 9 1.26 -13.24 4.78
CA ASN A 9 2.15 -14.13 5.51
C ASN A 9 3.11 -13.31 6.39
N THR A 10 2.89 -13.33 7.70
CA THR A 10 3.67 -12.53 8.66
C THR A 10 5.13 -12.99 8.77
N THR A 11 5.47 -14.21 8.35
CA THR A 11 6.86 -14.68 8.37
C THR A 11 7.75 -13.86 7.44
N LEU A 12 7.20 -13.33 6.35
CA LEU A 12 7.92 -12.47 5.39
C LEU A 12 8.31 -11.11 5.99
N LEU A 13 7.64 -10.68 7.06
CA LEU A 13 7.92 -9.43 7.75
C LEU A 13 9.05 -9.55 8.77
N SER A 14 9.43 -10.77 9.12
CA SER A 14 10.58 -11.04 9.99
C SER A 14 11.84 -11.20 9.13
N ILE A 15 12.99 -10.87 9.71
CA ILE A 15 14.29 -11.18 9.11
C ILE A 15 14.70 -12.54 9.65
N ASP A 16 14.88 -13.52 8.78
CA ASP A 16 15.31 -14.86 9.18
C ASP A 16 16.81 -14.93 9.49
N GLY A 17 17.30 -16.12 9.85
CA GLY A 17 18.71 -16.35 10.18
C GLY A 17 19.68 -16.17 9.01
N GLU A 18 19.17 -16.14 7.77
CA GLU A 18 19.95 -15.89 6.55
C GLU A 18 19.89 -14.41 6.11
N GLY A 19 19.12 -13.58 6.84
CA GLY A 19 18.95 -12.16 6.53
C GLY A 19 17.88 -11.86 5.48
N VAL A 20 17.00 -12.83 5.19
CA VAL A 20 15.92 -12.70 4.21
C VAL A 20 14.63 -12.25 4.89
N GLY A 21 13.86 -11.38 4.21
CA GLY A 21 12.60 -10.81 4.70
C GLY A 21 12.76 -9.43 5.30
N GLY A 22 11.79 -9.03 6.14
CA GLY A 22 11.80 -7.74 6.82
C GLY A 22 11.38 -6.56 5.95
N THR A 23 11.64 -5.36 6.46
CA THR A 23 11.35 -4.08 5.79
C THR A 23 12.58 -3.18 5.89
N LYS A 24 12.95 -2.53 4.79
CA LYS A 24 14.05 -1.55 4.75
C LYS A 24 13.61 -0.25 4.10
N ILE A 25 14.31 0.83 4.45
CA ILE A 25 14.19 2.13 3.79
C ILE A 25 15.28 2.22 2.73
N SER A 26 14.91 2.66 1.53
CA SER A 26 15.84 2.79 0.40
C SER A 26 15.59 4.11 -0.33
N THR A 27 16.66 4.82 -0.65
CA THR A 27 16.64 6.03 -1.50
C THR A 27 17.02 5.74 -2.96
N VAL A 28 17.41 4.50 -3.26
CA VAL A 28 17.81 4.06 -4.60
C VAL A 28 16.62 3.51 -5.39
N ASN A 29 15.66 2.87 -4.71
CA ASN A 29 14.42 2.43 -5.32
C ASN A 29 13.43 3.60 -5.36
N PRO A 30 12.92 4.02 -6.54
CA PRO A 30 12.04 5.18 -6.65
C PRO A 30 10.63 4.94 -6.11
N TYR A 31 10.24 3.68 -5.95
CA TYR A 31 8.94 3.25 -5.42
C TYR A 31 9.12 2.14 -4.40
N THR A 32 8.12 1.97 -3.52
CA THR A 32 8.08 0.84 -2.59
C THR A 32 8.03 -0.47 -3.37
N VAL A 33 8.94 -1.38 -3.04
CA VAL A 33 8.98 -2.74 -3.60
C VAL A 33 8.40 -3.70 -2.57
N LEU A 34 7.46 -4.54 -3.01
CA LEU A 34 6.81 -5.55 -2.17
C LEU A 34 7.10 -6.94 -2.76
N GLU A 35 7.24 -7.93 -1.87
CA GLU A 35 7.20 -9.35 -2.27
C GLU A 35 5.84 -9.64 -2.92
N ALA A 36 5.80 -10.52 -3.93
CA ALA A 36 4.64 -10.70 -4.80
C ALA A 36 3.34 -11.02 -4.06
N SER A 37 3.37 -11.87 -3.03
CA SER A 37 2.18 -12.18 -2.22
C SER A 37 1.70 -10.98 -1.39
N ILE A 38 2.62 -10.18 -0.86
CA ILE A 38 2.30 -8.93 -0.13
C ILE A 38 1.75 -7.89 -1.12
N PHE A 39 2.38 -7.72 -2.27
CA PHE A 39 1.93 -6.82 -3.33
C PHE A 39 0.48 -7.10 -3.68
N LYS A 40 0.17 -8.35 -4.04
CA LYS A 40 -1.18 -8.79 -4.39
C LYS A 40 -2.20 -8.49 -3.29
N ALA A 41 -1.89 -8.84 -2.04
CA ALA A 41 -2.81 -8.64 -0.92
C ALA A 41 -3.08 -7.14 -0.66
N VAL A 42 -2.04 -6.32 -0.74
CA VAL A 42 -2.16 -4.86 -0.56
C VAL A 42 -2.94 -4.24 -1.71
N THR A 43 -2.66 -4.60 -2.96
CA THR A 43 -3.37 -4.06 -4.13
C THR A 43 -4.82 -4.48 -4.18
N ASP A 44 -5.14 -5.75 -3.89
CA ASP A 44 -6.52 -6.26 -3.90
C ASP A 44 -7.36 -5.50 -2.85
N MET A 45 -6.81 -5.28 -1.65
CA MET A 45 -7.46 -4.48 -0.62
C MET A 45 -7.60 -3.02 -1.03
N PHE A 46 -6.54 -2.42 -1.61
CA PHE A 46 -6.58 -1.02 -2.04
C PHE A 46 -7.63 -0.78 -3.13
N ILE A 47 -7.72 -1.67 -4.12
CA ILE A 47 -8.75 -1.63 -5.18
C ILE A 47 -10.15 -1.70 -4.56
N SER A 48 -10.38 -2.62 -3.62
CA SER A 48 -11.66 -2.76 -2.93
C SER A 48 -12.06 -1.47 -2.20
N GLU A 49 -11.15 -0.89 -1.42
CA GLU A 49 -11.42 0.33 -0.66
C GLU A 49 -11.53 1.57 -1.56
N ALA A 50 -10.81 1.63 -2.67
CA ALA A 50 -10.94 2.69 -3.68
C ALA A 50 -12.31 2.62 -4.37
N LYS A 51 -12.76 1.42 -4.75
CA LYS A 51 -14.07 1.19 -5.35
C LYS A 51 -15.21 1.61 -4.42
N ALA A 52 -15.07 1.37 -3.11
CA ALA A 52 -16.04 1.83 -2.09
C ALA A 52 -16.15 3.36 -2.00
N ARG A 53 -15.20 4.09 -2.57
CA ARG A 53 -15.17 5.57 -2.70
C ARG A 53 -15.48 6.04 -4.13
N ASN A 54 -16.02 5.18 -5.00
CA ASN A 54 -16.31 5.47 -6.40
C ASN A 54 -15.06 5.83 -7.24
N ILE A 55 -13.87 5.42 -6.80
CA ILE A 55 -12.63 5.57 -7.56
C ILE A 55 -12.47 4.35 -8.47
N THR A 56 -12.55 4.56 -9.78
CA THR A 56 -12.56 3.50 -10.78
C THR A 56 -11.14 3.14 -11.21
N GLN A 57 -10.85 1.85 -11.36
CA GLN A 57 -9.58 1.39 -11.93
C GLN A 57 -9.51 1.72 -13.42
N THR A 58 -8.32 2.04 -13.92
CA THR A 58 -8.05 2.27 -15.34
C THR A 58 -7.03 1.25 -15.85
N ASP A 59 -6.73 1.31 -17.14
CA ASP A 59 -5.61 0.57 -17.71
C ASP A 59 -4.31 0.89 -16.97
N SER A 60 -3.51 -0.14 -16.76
CA SER A 60 -2.20 -0.07 -16.12
C SER A 60 -1.25 0.77 -16.97
N THR A 61 -0.53 1.70 -16.35
CA THR A 61 0.51 2.49 -16.99
C THR A 61 1.84 2.16 -16.34
N GLY A 62 2.78 1.62 -17.13
CA GLY A 62 4.09 1.19 -16.64
C GLY A 62 4.81 2.30 -15.88
N PRO A 63 5.42 2.00 -14.71
CA PRO A 63 5.73 0.68 -14.16
C PRO A 63 4.65 0.05 -13.25
N PHE A 64 3.42 0.56 -13.22
CA PHE A 64 2.40 0.14 -12.24
C PHE A 64 1.35 -0.79 -12.84
N GLU A 65 0.96 -1.81 -12.07
CA GLU A 65 -0.13 -2.73 -12.44
C GLU A 65 -1.52 -2.20 -12.03
N VAL A 66 -1.58 -1.32 -11.02
CA VAL A 66 -2.84 -0.79 -10.47
C VAL A 66 -2.88 0.72 -10.61
N CYS A 67 -3.76 1.21 -11.48
CA CYS A 67 -3.97 2.63 -11.77
C CYS A 67 -5.45 2.99 -11.63
N PHE A 68 -5.74 4.26 -11.35
CA PHE A 68 -7.11 4.74 -11.09
C PHE A 68 -7.41 6.03 -11.85
N SER A 69 -8.69 6.22 -12.17
CA SER A 69 -9.21 7.49 -12.69
C SER A 69 -9.19 8.54 -11.58
N THR A 70 -8.85 9.78 -11.95
CA THR A 70 -8.84 10.93 -11.04
C THR A 70 -10.22 11.62 -10.93
N GLU A 71 -11.21 11.21 -11.72
CA GLU A 71 -12.52 11.89 -11.82
C GLU A 71 -13.23 12.07 -10.48
N ASN A 72 -13.22 11.02 -9.64
CA ASN A 72 -13.85 11.02 -8.32
C ASN A 72 -12.85 11.18 -7.16
N VAL A 73 -11.61 11.57 -7.45
CA VAL A 73 -10.56 11.72 -6.44
C VAL A 73 -10.51 13.16 -5.96
N LEU A 74 -10.97 13.40 -4.74
CA LEU A 74 -10.93 14.73 -4.12
C LEU A 74 -9.49 15.13 -3.75
N SER A 75 -9.17 16.42 -3.85
CA SER A 75 -7.91 16.96 -3.36
C SER A 75 -8.00 17.29 -1.87
N THR A 76 -6.96 16.99 -1.10
CA THR A 76 -6.85 17.31 0.33
C THR A 76 -5.52 17.96 0.65
N ARG A 77 -5.37 18.48 1.87
CA ARG A 77 -4.10 19.06 2.35
C ARG A 77 -2.92 18.08 2.30
N VAL A 78 -3.18 16.77 2.37
CA VAL A 78 -2.16 15.71 2.42
C VAL A 78 -2.13 14.90 1.12
N GLY A 79 -2.62 15.47 0.01
CA GLY A 79 -2.67 14.84 -1.31
C GLY A 79 -4.06 14.31 -1.68
N PRO A 80 -4.15 13.50 -2.76
CA PRO A 80 -5.40 12.92 -3.23
C PRO A 80 -6.12 12.07 -2.17
N SER A 81 -7.45 12.14 -2.11
CA SER A 81 -8.31 11.47 -1.12
C SER A 81 -8.52 9.98 -1.41
N VAL A 82 -7.42 9.24 -1.50
CA VAL A 82 -7.39 7.78 -1.72
C VAL A 82 -7.35 7.03 -0.38
N PRO A 83 -7.59 5.70 -0.35
CA PRO A 83 -7.38 4.89 0.85
C PRO A 83 -5.98 5.09 1.43
N SER A 84 -5.86 5.33 2.75
CA SER A 84 -4.56 5.40 3.41
C SER A 84 -3.95 4.00 3.56
N ILE A 85 -2.62 3.94 3.65
CA ILE A 85 -1.89 2.71 3.96
C ILE A 85 -1.15 2.93 5.28
N ASP A 86 -1.36 2.04 6.24
CA ASP A 86 -0.69 2.10 7.53
C ASP A 86 0.26 0.90 7.66
N PHE A 87 1.56 1.17 7.81
CA PHE A 87 2.55 0.18 8.22
C PHE A 87 2.60 0.15 9.75
N VAL A 88 2.05 -0.90 10.35
CA VAL A 88 1.98 -1.08 11.81
C VAL A 88 3.28 -1.71 12.31
N PHE A 89 3.84 -1.16 13.39
CA PHE A 89 5.09 -1.62 14.00
C PHE A 89 4.83 -2.40 15.28
N GLN A 90 5.50 -2.05 16.39
CA GLN A 90 5.51 -2.83 17.63
C GLN A 90 4.14 -2.94 18.32
N ASN A 91 3.19 -2.06 18.00
CA ASN A 91 1.83 -2.09 18.53
C ASN A 91 0.87 -1.33 17.60
N ASN A 92 -0.43 -1.49 17.83
CA ASN A 92 -1.50 -0.88 17.02
C ASN A 92 -1.51 0.65 17.05
N SER A 93 -0.85 1.28 18.02
CA SER A 93 -0.76 2.74 18.13
C SER A 93 0.49 3.32 17.47
N THR A 94 1.42 2.47 17.02
CA THR A 94 2.65 2.91 16.34
C THR A 94 2.62 2.47 14.89
N PHE A 95 2.37 3.41 14.00
CA PHE A 95 2.27 3.14 12.58
C PHE A 95 2.86 4.27 11.74
N TRP A 96 3.36 3.94 10.55
CA TRP A 96 3.67 4.89 9.50
C TRP A 96 2.49 4.94 8.53
N ARG A 97 1.78 6.06 8.51
CA ARG A 97 0.68 6.33 7.57
C ARG A 97 1.19 6.96 6.28
N VAL A 98 0.85 6.34 5.17
CA VAL A 98 1.04 6.85 3.81
C VAL A 98 -0.31 7.36 3.28
N PHE A 99 -0.35 8.64 2.94
CA PHE A 99 -1.47 9.27 2.25
C PHE A 99 -1.26 9.22 0.73
N GLY A 100 -2.28 9.58 -0.05
CA GLY A 100 -2.12 9.78 -1.49
C GLY A 100 -1.07 10.87 -1.77
N ALA A 101 -0.29 10.71 -2.83
CA ALA A 101 0.67 11.70 -3.31
C ALA A 101 0.22 12.25 -4.67
#